data_AF-A0A931L6X4-F1
#
_entry.id   AF-A0A931L6X4-F1
#
_cell.length_a   1.000
_cell.length_b   1.000
_cell.length_c   1.000
_cell.angle_alpha   90.00
_cell.angle_beta   90.00
_cell.angle_gamma   90.00
#
_symmetry.space_group_name_H-M   'P 1'
#
loop_
_entity.id
_entity.type
_entity.pdbx_description
1 polymer ?
#
loop_
_entity_poly.entity_id
_entity_poly.type
_entity_poly.pdbx_seq_one_letter_code
_entity_poly.pdbx_strand_id
1 'polypeptide(L)'
;MQLCPNCLAHGFCRNKTTGLVTDRKLENPDFLRDLRAFTSGLNISPDHWLDFLIDTYRDYRGRIVHQGREVFLDTEALEVTSIKEWLRDWACAPVSEGARPRLREESRERIRVLATILTTRFPFEADMWGVRAANDNEPPAAGR
;
A
#
# COMPACT_ATOMS: atom_id res chain seq x y z
N MET A 1 6.62 15.20 -8.74
CA MET A 1 5.80 15.86 -7.69
C MET A 1 6.45 17.18 -7.31
N GLN A 2 5.70 18.28 -7.23
CA GLN A 2 6.24 19.61 -6.89
C GLN A 2 6.01 19.94 -5.41
N LEU A 3 7.01 20.50 -4.74
CA LEU A 3 6.87 21.12 -3.41
C LEU A 3 6.22 22.51 -3.57
N CYS A 4 5.54 23.00 -2.54
CA CYS A 4 5.08 24.39 -2.57
C CYS A 4 6.29 25.35 -2.53
N PRO A 5 6.14 26.60 -3.02
CA PRO A 5 7.24 27.55 -3.10
C PRO A 5 8.02 27.73 -1.79
N ASN A 6 7.32 27.71 -0.65
CA ASN A 6 7.91 27.85 0.69
C ASN A 6 8.73 26.63 1.13
N CYS A 7 8.46 25.45 0.58
CA CYS A 7 9.08 24.19 0.97
C CYS A 7 10.22 23.77 0.02
N LEU A 8 10.36 24.40 -1.14
CA LEU A 8 11.41 24.08 -2.12
C LEU A 8 12.82 24.15 -1.51
N ALA A 9 13.10 25.20 -0.73
CA ALA A 9 14.40 25.39 -0.07
C ALA A 9 14.70 24.33 1.00
N HIS A 10 13.67 23.71 1.58
CA HIS A 10 13.82 22.70 2.63
C HIS A 10 13.83 21.27 2.09
N GLY A 11 13.49 21.06 0.82
CA GLY A 11 13.36 19.72 0.25
C GLY A 11 12.23 18.87 0.86
N PHE A 12 11.34 19.46 1.67
CA PHE A 12 10.34 18.76 2.48
C PHE A 12 9.12 19.65 2.75
N CYS A 13 7.91 19.07 2.77
CA CYS A 13 6.66 19.78 3.04
C CYS A 13 5.87 19.16 4.20
N ARG A 14 5.77 19.87 5.33
CA ARG A 14 4.96 19.46 6.52
C ARG A 14 3.47 19.34 6.24
N ASN A 15 2.97 20.11 5.27
CA ASN A 15 1.56 20.10 4.88
C ASN A 15 1.24 18.93 3.94
N LYS A 16 2.26 18.26 3.40
CA LYS A 16 2.09 17.03 2.61
C LYS A 16 2.06 15.85 3.58
N THR A 17 0.89 15.26 3.72
CA THR A 17 0.68 14.12 4.64
C THR A 17 0.10 12.93 3.91
N THR A 18 0.60 11.75 4.22
CA THR A 18 -0.01 10.47 3.82
C THR A 18 -0.41 9.70 5.05
N GLY A 19 -1.64 9.18 5.10
CA GLY A 19 -2.09 8.37 6.23
C GLY A 19 -1.45 6.99 6.23
N LEU A 20 -1.03 6.51 7.40
CA LEU A 20 -0.64 5.12 7.58
C LEU A 20 -1.82 4.19 7.26
N VAL A 21 -1.57 3.14 6.49
CA VAL A 21 -2.57 2.12 6.20
C VAL A 21 -2.95 1.39 7.49
N THR A 22 -4.21 1.56 7.91
CA THR A 22 -4.73 1.01 9.18
C THR A 22 -5.10 -0.46 9.08
N ASP A 23 -5.16 -1.16 10.23
CA ASP A 23 -5.67 -2.54 10.30
C ASP A 23 -7.05 -2.69 9.68
N ARG A 24 -7.96 -1.75 9.95
CA ARG A 24 -9.30 -1.73 9.33
C ARG A 24 -9.23 -1.72 7.79
N LYS A 25 -8.25 -1.03 7.20
CA LYS A 25 -8.06 -1.02 5.74
C LYS A 25 -7.46 -2.35 5.26
N LEU A 26 -6.53 -2.94 6.00
CA LEU A 26 -5.93 -4.25 5.67
C LEU A 26 -6.91 -5.42 5.80
N GLU A 27 -7.87 -5.33 6.71
CA GLU A 27 -8.92 -6.34 6.91
C GLU A 27 -9.98 -6.31 5.80
N ASN A 28 -10.01 -5.25 4.97
CA ASN A 28 -10.88 -5.16 3.81
C ASN A 28 -10.33 -6.04 2.65
N PRO A 29 -11.01 -7.13 2.25
CA PRO A 29 -10.55 -7.98 1.15
C PRO A 29 -10.52 -7.25 -0.20
N ASP A 30 -11.41 -6.28 -0.42
CA ASP A 30 -11.43 -5.49 -1.64
C ASP A 30 -10.21 -4.59 -1.76
N PHE A 31 -9.78 -4.01 -0.63
CA PHE A 31 -8.53 -3.25 -0.58
C PHE A 31 -7.33 -4.13 -0.97
N LEU A 32 -7.23 -5.33 -0.41
CA LEU A 32 -6.13 -6.26 -0.74
C LEU A 32 -6.18 -6.71 -2.19
N ARG A 33 -7.36 -6.93 -2.75
CA ARG A 33 -7.55 -7.30 -4.16
C ARG A 33 -7.07 -6.19 -5.07
N ASP A 34 -7.53 -4.96 -4.84
CA ASP A 34 -7.19 -3.80 -5.67
C ASP A 34 -5.71 -3.46 -5.56
N LEU A 35 -5.16 -3.52 -4.35
CA LEU A 35 -3.74 -3.32 -4.12
C LEU A 35 -2.89 -4.36 -4.87
N ARG A 36 -3.24 -5.65 -4.82
CA ARG A 36 -2.51 -6.69 -5.56
C ARG A 36 -2.66 -6.57 -7.07
N ALA A 37 -3.84 -6.20 -7.55
CA ALA A 37 -4.05 -5.92 -8.98
C ALA A 37 -3.18 -4.73 -9.42
N PHE A 38 -3.13 -3.66 -8.62
CA PHE A 38 -2.31 -2.49 -8.87
C PHE A 38 -0.82 -2.83 -8.88
N THR A 39 -0.31 -3.52 -7.85
CA THR A 39 1.10 -3.90 -7.80
C THR A 39 1.48 -4.79 -8.96
N SER A 40 0.63 -5.76 -9.31
CA SER A 40 0.88 -6.62 -10.47
C SER A 40 0.92 -5.83 -11.77
N GLY A 41 0.11 -4.78 -11.89
CA GLY A 41 0.07 -3.90 -13.07
C GLY A 41 1.27 -2.95 -13.20
N LEU A 42 2.05 -2.73 -12.13
CA LEU A 42 3.27 -1.90 -12.19
C LEU A 42 4.41 -2.56 -12.98
N ASN A 43 4.33 -3.87 -13.25
CA ASN A 43 5.32 -4.63 -14.03
C ASN A 43 6.77 -4.49 -13.49
N ILE A 44 6.93 -4.27 -12.20
CA ILE A 44 8.24 -4.25 -11.54
C ILE A 44 8.70 -5.69 -11.34
N SER A 45 9.94 -5.99 -11.74
CA SER A 45 10.54 -7.31 -11.51
C SER A 45 10.62 -7.61 -10.01
N PRO A 46 10.38 -8.87 -9.56
CA PRO A 46 10.57 -9.27 -8.16
C PRO A 46 11.87 -8.79 -7.52
N ASP A 47 12.96 -8.79 -8.30
CA ASP A 47 14.30 -8.34 -7.86
C ASP A 47 14.40 -6.84 -7.58
N HIS A 48 13.55 -6.02 -8.20
CA HIS A 48 13.61 -4.56 -8.10
C HIS A 48 12.56 -3.97 -7.18
N TRP A 49 11.65 -4.79 -6.67
CA TRP A 49 10.57 -4.32 -5.81
C TRP A 49 11.06 -3.72 -4.50
N LEU A 50 12.06 -4.35 -3.87
CA LEU A 50 12.60 -3.84 -2.61
C LEU A 50 13.24 -2.46 -2.82
N ASP A 51 14.16 -2.35 -3.79
CA ASP A 51 14.80 -1.08 -4.15
C ASP A 51 13.76 -0.01 -4.49
N PHE A 52 12.74 -0.37 -5.27
CA PHE A 52 11.66 0.54 -5.63
C PHE A 52 10.91 1.07 -4.39
N LEU A 53 10.60 0.22 -3.42
CA LEU A 53 9.92 0.62 -2.19
C LEU A 53 10.81 1.52 -1.33
N ILE A 54 12.06 1.15 -1.14
CA ILE A 54 13.01 1.91 -0.33
C ILE A 54 13.31 3.28 -0.97
N ASP A 55 13.58 3.32 -2.27
CA ASP A 55 13.79 4.57 -3.00
C ASP A 55 12.54 5.46 -2.95
N THR A 56 11.35 4.87 -3.14
CA THR A 56 10.09 5.62 -3.06
C THR A 56 9.87 6.22 -1.68
N TYR A 57 10.18 5.47 -0.61
CA TYR A 57 10.04 5.97 0.75
C TYR A 57 11.09 7.05 1.07
N ARG A 58 12.36 6.81 0.71
CA ARG A 58 13.46 7.78 0.88
C ARG A 58 13.17 9.10 0.17
N ASP A 59 12.64 9.03 -1.04
CA ASP A 59 12.39 10.21 -1.87
C ASP A 59 11.07 10.92 -1.51
N TYR A 60 10.29 10.38 -0.57
CA TYR A 60 9.04 11.00 -0.13
C TYR A 60 9.30 12.23 0.73
N ARG A 61 8.98 13.40 0.16
CA ARG A 61 9.19 14.72 0.78
C ARG A 61 8.00 15.21 1.63
N GLY A 62 7.31 14.30 2.31
CA GLY A 62 6.18 14.59 3.20
C GLY A 62 6.26 13.74 4.47
N ARG A 63 5.22 13.78 5.30
CA ARG A 63 5.16 12.98 6.54
C ARG A 63 4.09 11.90 6.45
N ILE A 64 4.40 10.74 7.02
CA ILE A 64 3.40 9.69 7.23
C ILE A 64 2.76 9.96 8.60
N VAL A 65 1.43 9.93 8.64
CA VAL A 65 0.67 10.26 9.85
C VAL A 65 -0.24 9.12 10.29
N HIS A 66 -0.30 8.89 11.60
CA HIS A 66 -1.26 8.01 12.23
C HIS A 66 -1.83 8.69 13.48
N GLN A 67 -3.16 8.76 13.59
CA GLN A 67 -3.84 9.41 14.73
C GLN A 67 -3.32 10.85 15.01
N GLY A 68 -3.05 11.61 13.94
CA GLY A 68 -2.55 12.99 14.04
C GLY A 68 -1.07 13.14 14.41
N ARG A 69 -0.34 12.02 14.61
CA ARG A 69 1.10 12.02 14.89
C ARG A 69 1.89 11.54 13.69
N GLU A 70 3.08 12.09 13.52
CA GLU A 70 4.05 11.59 12.55
C GLU A 70 4.57 10.22 13.00
N VAL A 71 4.68 9.30 12.06
CA VAL A 71 5.19 7.95 12.27
C VAL A 71 6.19 7.60 11.18
N PHE A 72 7.19 6.81 11.54
CA PHE A 72 8.14 6.21 10.60
C PHE A 72 7.69 4.79 10.29
N LEU A 73 7.88 4.36 9.04
CA LEU A 73 7.58 3.00 8.65
C LEU A 73 8.67 2.06 9.15
N ASP A 74 8.26 0.91 9.66
CA ASP A 74 9.16 -0.18 9.99
C ASP A 74 9.59 -0.92 8.71
N THR A 75 10.68 -0.46 8.09
CA THR A 75 11.20 -1.09 6.87
C THR A 75 11.85 -2.44 7.14
N GLU A 76 12.17 -2.79 8.40
CA GLU A 76 12.73 -4.11 8.75
C GLU A 76 11.76 -5.24 8.39
N ALA A 77 10.46 -4.95 8.35
CA ALA A 77 9.44 -5.88 7.85
C ALA A 77 9.74 -6.39 6.42
N LEU A 78 10.44 -5.60 5.60
CA LEU A 78 10.86 -5.95 4.24
C LEU A 78 12.23 -6.65 4.20
N GLU A 79 12.99 -6.67 5.29
CA GLU A 79 14.36 -7.22 5.35
C GLU A 79 14.38 -8.69 5.79
N VAL A 80 13.43 -9.48 5.31
CA VAL A 80 13.32 -10.89 5.68
C VAL A 80 13.95 -11.84 4.67
N THR A 81 14.36 -13.01 5.15
CA THR A 81 14.80 -14.09 4.27
C THR A 81 13.69 -14.39 3.26
N SER A 82 14.09 -14.50 1.99
CA SER A 82 13.17 -14.77 0.87
C SER A 82 12.11 -13.69 0.63
N ILE A 83 12.40 -12.42 0.96
CA ILE A 83 11.52 -11.30 0.59
C ILE A 83 11.24 -11.25 -0.92
N LYS A 84 12.21 -11.62 -1.76
CA LYS A 84 12.05 -11.66 -3.21
C LYS A 84 10.94 -12.63 -3.63
N GLU A 85 10.93 -13.85 -3.07
CA GLU A 85 9.91 -14.85 -3.33
C GLU A 85 8.55 -14.37 -2.83
N TRP A 86 8.51 -13.74 -1.65
CA TRP A 86 7.29 -13.13 -1.13
C TRP A 86 6.76 -12.02 -2.06
N LEU A 87 7.62 -11.13 -2.57
CA LEU A 87 7.26 -10.07 -3.51
C LEU A 87 6.77 -10.63 -4.85
N ARG A 88 7.44 -11.66 -5.37
CA ARG A 88 6.98 -12.37 -6.57
C ARG A 88 5.58 -12.93 -6.38
N ASP A 89 5.33 -13.61 -5.27
CA ASP A 89 4.08 -14.35 -5.04
C ASP A 89 2.93 -13.44 -4.58
N TRP A 90 3.24 -12.29 -3.98
CA TRP A 90 2.26 -11.36 -3.44
C TRP A 90 2.05 -10.13 -4.33
N ALA A 91 3.13 -9.42 -4.70
CA ALA A 91 3.06 -8.15 -5.43
C ALA A 91 2.98 -8.33 -6.95
N CYS A 92 3.61 -9.37 -7.51
CA CYS A 92 3.59 -9.65 -8.96
C CYS A 92 2.47 -10.59 -9.41
N ALA A 93 1.67 -11.13 -8.49
CA ALA A 93 0.57 -12.03 -8.80
C ALA A 93 -0.77 -11.40 -8.36
N PRO A 94 -1.72 -11.15 -9.28
CA PRO A 94 -3.02 -10.65 -8.92
C PRO A 94 -3.82 -11.73 -8.19
N VAL A 95 -4.89 -11.31 -7.50
CA VAL A 95 -5.84 -12.25 -6.92
C VAL A 95 -6.67 -12.86 -8.04
N SER A 96 -6.75 -14.20 -8.10
CA SER A 96 -7.58 -14.91 -9.08
C SER A 96 -9.05 -14.47 -9.00
N GLU A 97 -9.74 -14.52 -10.13
CA GLU A 97 -11.16 -14.19 -10.22
C GLU A 97 -11.98 -15.07 -9.27
N GLY A 98 -12.93 -14.47 -8.54
CA GLY A 98 -13.74 -15.17 -7.52
C GLY A 98 -13.02 -15.51 -6.21
N ALA A 99 -11.69 -15.37 -6.13
CA ALA A 99 -10.96 -15.63 -4.88
C ALA A 99 -11.09 -14.45 -3.91
N ARG A 100 -11.29 -14.77 -2.62
CA ARG A 100 -11.25 -13.78 -1.52
C ARG A 100 -9.85 -13.75 -0.92
N PRO A 101 -9.10 -12.63 -1.04
CA PRO A 101 -7.77 -12.55 -0.45
C PRO A 101 -7.87 -12.59 1.08
N ARG A 102 -6.93 -13.31 1.70
CA ARG A 102 -6.80 -13.39 3.16
C ARG A 102 -5.53 -12.70 3.60
N LEU A 103 -5.64 -11.84 4.61
CA LEU A 103 -4.50 -11.26 5.29
C LEU A 103 -3.92 -12.30 6.24
N ARG A 104 -2.69 -12.76 5.99
CA ARG A 104 -1.96 -13.57 6.95
C ARG A 104 -1.27 -12.66 7.96
N GLU A 105 -1.26 -13.06 9.22
CA GLU A 105 -0.71 -12.25 10.32
C GLU A 105 0.76 -11.90 10.08
N GLU A 106 1.55 -12.88 9.63
CA GLU A 106 2.96 -12.67 9.33
C GLU A 106 3.20 -11.65 8.21
N SER A 107 2.25 -11.48 7.28
CA SER A 107 2.37 -10.55 6.15
C SER A 107 1.79 -9.17 6.45
N ARG A 108 1.13 -8.99 7.59
CA ARG A 108 0.39 -7.76 7.92
C ARG A 108 1.26 -6.51 7.83
N GLU A 109 2.40 -6.50 8.51
CA GLU A 109 3.28 -5.32 8.52
C GLU A 109 3.90 -5.06 7.14
N ARG A 110 4.29 -6.12 6.43
CA ARG A 110 4.85 -6.02 5.07
C ARG A 110 3.89 -5.32 4.12
N ILE A 111 2.63 -5.74 4.16
CA ILE A 111 1.56 -5.17 3.34
C ILE A 111 1.26 -3.74 3.78
N ARG A 112 1.28 -3.46 5.10
CA ARG A 112 1.10 -2.09 5.62
C ARG A 112 2.17 -1.14 5.09
N VAL A 113 3.43 -1.51 5.20
CA VAL A 113 4.58 -0.73 4.75
C VAL A 113 4.49 -0.53 3.24
N LEU A 114 4.37 -1.61 2.47
CA LEU A 114 4.23 -1.57 1.02
C LEU A 114 3.08 -0.65 0.59
N ALA A 115 1.88 -0.86 1.13
CA ALA A 115 0.70 -0.08 0.76
C ALA A 115 0.84 1.40 1.14
N THR A 116 1.43 1.70 2.30
CA THR A 116 1.64 3.07 2.75
C THR A 116 2.64 3.78 1.84
N ILE A 117 3.76 3.13 1.50
CA ILE A 117 4.75 3.66 0.54
C ILE A 117 4.09 3.93 -0.81
N LEU A 118 3.33 2.97 -1.35
CA LEU A 118 2.66 3.16 -2.63
C LEU A 118 1.65 4.31 -2.60
N THR A 119 0.93 4.49 -1.49
CA THR A 119 0.01 5.64 -1.30
C THR A 119 0.74 6.98 -1.37
N THR A 120 2.02 7.05 -0.97
CA THR A 120 2.81 8.29 -1.11
C THR A 120 3.09 8.66 -2.56
N ARG A 121 3.21 7.65 -3.44
CA ARG A 121 3.59 7.80 -4.85
C ARG A 121 2.40 7.86 -5.79
N PHE A 122 1.36 7.09 -5.49
CA PHE A 122 0.14 6.90 -6.28
C PHE A 122 -1.11 7.24 -5.44
N PRO A 123 -1.24 8.50 -4.97
CA PRO A 123 -2.32 8.87 -4.05
C PRO A 123 -3.71 8.74 -4.70
N PHE A 124 -3.82 9.05 -6.00
CA PHE A 124 -5.10 8.99 -6.71
C PHE A 124 -5.61 7.57 -6.87
N GLU A 125 -4.73 6.63 -7.20
CA GLU A 125 -5.05 5.21 -7.30
C GLU A 125 -5.34 4.63 -5.91
N ALA A 126 -4.57 5.03 -4.91
CA ALA A 126 -4.72 4.56 -3.54
C ALA A 126 -6.04 4.97 -2.86
N ASP A 127 -6.61 6.11 -3.27
CA ASP A 127 -7.93 6.56 -2.83
C ASP A 127 -9.06 5.67 -3.35
N MET A 128 -8.83 4.95 -4.46
CA MET A 128 -9.82 4.05 -5.07
C MET A 128 -9.75 2.60 -4.55
N TRP A 129 -8.66 2.20 -3.90
CA TRP A 129 -8.50 0.82 -3.42
C TRP A 129 -9.51 0.47 -2.31
N GLY A 130 -10.27 -0.59 -2.54
CA GLY A 130 -11.30 -1.08 -1.65
C GLY A 130 -12.61 -0.29 -1.70
N VAL A 131 -12.73 0.67 -2.62
CA VAL A 131 -13.97 1.40 -2.88
C VAL A 131 -14.80 0.59 -3.87
N ARG A 132 -16.07 0.37 -3.55
CA ARG A 132 -17.07 -0.25 -4.42
C ARG A 132 -18.25 0.70 -4.55
N ALA A 133 -18.90 0.72 -5.71
CA ALA A 133 -20.13 1.48 -5.86
C ALA A 133 -21.20 0.90 -4.92
N ALA A 134 -22.08 1.74 -4.37
CA ALA A 134 -23.12 1.30 -3.44
C ALA A 134 -24.04 0.19 -4.00
N ASN A 135 -24.08 0.06 -5.33
CA ASN A 135 -24.90 -0.90 -6.07
C ASN A 135 -24.21 -2.26 -6.29
N ASP A 136 -22.89 -2.36 -6.06
CA ASP A 136 -22.10 -3.59 -6.23
C ASP A 136 -22.00 -4.41 -4.93
N ASN A 137 -22.70 -3.99 -3.87
CA ASN A 137 -22.80 -4.75 -2.63
C ASN A 137 -23.65 -6.00 -2.90
N GLU A 138 -23.02 -7.16 -3.01
CA GLU A 138 -23.76 -8.43 -2.99
C GLU A 138 -24.66 -8.46 -1.75
N PRO A 139 -25.97 -8.74 -1.89
CA PRO A 139 -26.81 -8.95 -0.74
C PRO A 139 -26.25 -10.11 0.10
N PRO A 140 -26.32 -10.05 1.44
CA PRO A 140 -25.86 -11.14 2.29
C PRO A 140 -26.54 -12.43 1.83
N ALA A 141 -25.74 -13.47 1.59
CA ALA A 141 -26.26 -14.78 1.18
C ALA A 141 -27.34 -15.20 2.17
N ALA A 142 -28.59 -15.31 1.67
CA ALA A 142 -29.70 -15.80 2.46
C ALA A 142 -29.34 -17.20 2.94
N GLY A 143 -29.10 -17.34 4.25
CA GLY A 143 -28.89 -18.62 4.89
C GLY A 143 -30.10 -19.52 4.63
N ARG A 144 -29.81 -20.72 4.12
CA ARG A 144 -30.78 -21.82 4.00
C ARG A 144 -31.20 -22.32 5.37
#